data_AF-B0CSP5-F1
#
_entry.id   AF-B0CSP5-F1
#
_cell.length_a   1.000
_cell.length_b   1.000
_cell.length_c   1.000
_cell.angle_alpha   90.00
_cell.angle_beta   90.00
_cell.angle_gamma   90.00
#
_symmetry.space_group_name_H-M   'P 1'
#
loop_
_entity.id
_entity.type
_entity.pdbx_description
1 polymer ?
#
loop_
_entity_poly.entity_id
_entity_poly.type
_entity_poly.pdbx_seq_one_letter_code
_entity_poly.pdbx_strand_id
1 'polypeptide(L)'
;MDSWPSSSTFAPNLQNAKGKTKDELSRRCYPNLESGMTGAITLVENDGRLTWGSIFKGPFADSSERRLRIGNPVAVFPSTRSGPPQIPRLTVLQHAEQGANFLRTFLPDVDIAAELIRDQITEETMLARQREDFDPYARNLISTLSLSDRGGYIAFPMGELRRELNLSSFVSLKKGVKIQPSVLPAHSFSTPIQHIVSPSRVLTDAGEAYFVIQSSSDRELTAAIL
;
A
#
# COMPACT_ATOMS: atom_id res chain seq x y z
N MET A 1 13.05 29.96 -2.76
CA MET A 1 11.85 29.46 -2.07
C MET A 1 11.66 28.05 -2.57
N ASP A 2 11.85 27.04 -1.73
CA ASP A 2 11.40 25.66 -1.89
C ASP A 2 11.86 24.87 -0.65
N SER A 3 11.04 24.89 0.39
CA SER A 3 11.24 24.12 1.62
C SER A 3 10.46 22.81 1.47
N TRP A 4 11.16 21.72 1.18
CA TRP A 4 10.66 20.34 1.22
C TRP A 4 10.12 20.02 2.63
N PRO A 5 9.11 19.13 2.82
CA PRO A 5 8.67 18.78 4.17
C PRO A 5 9.77 17.99 4.87
N SER A 6 10.51 18.68 5.75
CA SER A 6 11.38 18.05 6.72
C SER A 6 10.49 17.34 7.74
N SER A 7 10.59 16.01 7.77
CA SER A 7 10.00 15.20 8.84
C SER A 7 10.74 15.55 10.13
N SER A 8 10.22 16.51 10.88
CA SER A 8 10.71 16.85 12.21
C SER A 8 10.15 15.84 13.20
N THR A 9 10.76 14.66 13.24
CA THR A 9 10.69 13.82 14.45
C THR A 9 11.42 14.56 15.55
N PHE A 10 10.66 15.30 16.36
CA PHE A 10 11.12 15.79 17.65
C PHE A 10 11.47 14.58 18.52
N ALA A 11 12.74 14.21 18.57
CA ALA A 11 13.26 13.42 19.67
C ALA A 11 13.14 14.27 20.94
N PRO A 12 12.49 13.80 22.02
CA PRO A 12 12.55 14.51 23.28
C PRO A 12 14.01 14.52 23.76
N ASN A 13 14.53 15.73 23.92
CA ASN A 13 15.83 16.03 24.50
C ASN A 13 15.92 15.40 25.89
N LEU A 14 16.58 14.24 26.01
CA LEU A 14 16.92 13.63 27.30
C LEU A 14 18.12 14.39 27.87
N GLN A 15 17.85 15.55 28.47
CA GLN A 15 18.79 16.21 29.36
C GLN A 15 18.88 15.41 30.67
N ASN A 16 20.03 14.78 30.88
CA ASN A 16 20.73 14.58 32.15
C ASN A 16 19.86 14.53 33.42
N ALA A 17 19.10 13.44 33.63
CA ALA A 17 18.58 13.09 34.95
C ALA A 17 19.38 11.91 35.52
N LYS A 18 20.32 12.23 36.42
CA LYS A 18 21.11 11.26 37.18
C LYS A 18 20.26 10.75 38.35
N GLY A 19 19.38 9.78 38.08
CA GLY A 19 18.52 9.14 39.07
C GLY A 19 18.49 7.63 38.88
N LYS A 20 18.93 6.86 39.88
CA LYS A 20 18.81 5.41 39.93
C LYS A 20 17.33 5.04 40.13
N THR A 21 16.60 4.85 39.04
CA THR A 21 15.31 4.13 39.08
C THR A 21 15.38 3.01 38.06
N LYS A 22 15.82 1.87 38.56
CA LYS A 22 15.67 0.57 37.91
C LYS A 22 14.16 0.30 37.89
N ASP A 23 13.66 -0.11 36.72
CA ASP A 23 12.41 -0.87 36.54
C ASP A 23 11.14 -0.17 36.01
N GLU A 24 11.22 0.65 34.93
CA GLU A 24 10.00 1.01 34.17
C GLU A 24 10.14 1.14 32.65
N LEU A 25 11.23 0.64 32.04
CA LEU A 25 11.38 0.62 30.57
C LEU A 25 10.86 -0.66 29.90
N SER A 26 10.39 -1.65 30.65
CA SER A 26 9.91 -2.93 30.12
C SER A 26 8.48 -2.90 29.57
N ARG A 27 7.79 -1.76 29.55
CA ARG A 27 6.37 -1.66 29.13
C ARG A 27 6.13 -1.25 27.68
N ARG A 28 7.15 -0.91 26.89
CA ARG A 28 6.97 -0.73 25.44
C ARG A 28 7.13 -2.07 24.71
N CYS A 29 6.10 -2.91 24.84
CA CYS A 29 6.04 -4.26 24.27
C CYS A 29 5.29 -4.31 22.92
N TYR A 30 5.43 -3.27 22.09
CA TYR A 30 5.01 -3.33 20.68
C TYR A 30 6.25 -3.08 19.83
N PRO A 31 6.58 -3.96 18.86
CA PRO A 31 7.57 -3.60 17.86
C PRO A 31 6.99 -2.43 17.07
N ASN A 32 7.62 -1.26 17.18
CA ASN A 32 7.35 -0.18 16.24
C ASN A 32 7.77 -0.67 14.86
N LEU A 33 6.78 -0.99 14.02
CA LEU A 33 6.99 -1.33 12.62
C LEU A 33 7.30 -0.01 11.91
N GLU A 34 8.57 0.36 11.85
CA GLU A 34 9.01 1.44 10.97
C GLU A 34 8.94 0.95 9.53
N SER A 35 8.35 1.78 8.65
CA SER A 35 8.32 1.50 7.21
C SER A 35 9.77 1.38 6.70
N GLY A 36 10.13 0.22 6.15
CA GLY A 36 11.50 -0.07 5.70
C GLY A 36 12.38 -0.88 6.66
N MET A 37 11.90 -1.28 7.85
CA MET A 37 12.66 -2.20 8.71
C MET A 37 12.74 -3.60 8.08
N THR A 38 13.97 -4.03 7.79
CA THR A 38 14.35 -5.34 7.24
C THR A 38 14.02 -6.54 8.14
N GLY A 39 13.39 -6.33 9.31
CA GLY A 39 12.86 -7.41 10.15
C GLY A 39 11.37 -7.72 9.94
N ALA A 40 10.70 -6.97 9.06
CA ALA A 40 9.27 -7.06 8.80
C ALA A 40 8.94 -8.26 7.89
N ILE A 41 7.71 -8.73 8.05
CA ILE A 41 7.06 -9.68 7.15
C ILE A 41 7.19 -9.14 5.72
N THR A 42 7.76 -9.91 4.80
CA THR A 42 7.98 -9.55 3.39
C THR A 42 7.14 -10.44 2.47
N LEU A 43 6.78 -9.95 1.29
CA LEU A 43 6.13 -10.78 0.27
C LEU A 43 7.19 -11.70 -0.36
N VAL A 44 7.03 -13.01 -0.17
CA VAL A 44 7.86 -14.05 -0.76
C VAL A 44 7.03 -14.81 -1.78
N GLU A 45 7.55 -14.95 -2.99
CA GLU A 45 6.93 -15.78 -4.02
C GLU A 45 6.99 -17.26 -3.62
N ASN A 46 5.81 -17.90 -3.60
CA ASN A 46 5.64 -19.31 -3.30
C ASN A 46 4.59 -19.89 -4.27
N ASP A 47 4.98 -20.90 -5.07
CA ASP A 47 4.13 -21.52 -6.09
C ASP A 47 3.46 -20.53 -7.07
N GLY A 48 4.21 -19.52 -7.51
CA GLY A 48 3.72 -18.48 -8.42
C GLY A 48 2.70 -17.52 -7.80
N ARG A 49 2.58 -17.51 -6.46
CA ARG A 49 1.78 -16.54 -5.70
C ARG A 49 2.64 -15.84 -4.66
N LEU A 50 2.45 -14.54 -4.50
CA LEU A 50 3.11 -13.79 -3.45
C LEU A 50 2.42 -14.08 -2.11
N THR A 51 3.18 -14.58 -1.15
CA THR A 51 2.72 -14.89 0.21
C THR A 51 3.52 -14.10 1.22
N TRP A 52 2.88 -13.57 2.25
CA TRP A 52 3.59 -12.88 3.33
C TRP A 52 4.40 -13.89 4.16
N GLY A 53 5.72 -13.74 4.19
CA GLY A 53 6.66 -14.61 4.88
C GLY A 53 7.60 -13.81 5.78
N SER A 54 8.13 -14.45 6.83
CA SER A 54 9.20 -13.87 7.63
C SER A 54 10.56 -14.43 7.18
N ILE A 55 11.54 -13.56 7.01
CA ILE A 55 12.91 -13.94 6.65
C ILE A 55 13.69 -14.57 7.83
N PHE A 56 13.18 -14.49 9.06
CA PHE A 56 13.84 -15.08 10.24
C PHE A 56 13.52 -16.58 10.41
N LYS A 57 14.17 -17.42 9.61
CA LYS A 57 14.25 -18.87 9.80
C LYS A 57 15.56 -19.21 10.54
N GLY A 58 15.61 -19.02 11.86
CA GLY A 58 16.79 -19.34 12.68
C GLY A 58 16.42 -19.99 14.01
N PRO A 59 17.38 -20.57 14.76
CA PRO A 59 17.14 -21.36 15.98
C PRO A 59 16.51 -20.56 17.16
N PHE A 60 16.42 -19.24 17.04
CA PHE A 60 15.64 -18.37 17.93
C PHE A 60 14.17 -18.22 17.49
N ALA A 61 13.69 -19.02 16.54
CA ALA A 61 12.31 -19.01 16.07
C ALA A 61 11.31 -19.60 17.07
N ASP A 62 11.79 -20.39 18.03
CA ASP A 62 10.95 -21.14 18.98
C ASP A 62 10.61 -20.36 20.27
N SER A 63 11.17 -19.18 20.49
CA SER A 63 10.75 -18.32 21.61
C SER A 63 9.38 -17.70 21.30
N SER A 64 8.36 -18.47 21.64
CA SER A 64 6.96 -18.35 21.24
C SER A 64 6.20 -17.09 21.70
N GLU A 65 6.83 -16.18 22.45
CA GLU A 65 6.03 -15.23 23.23
C GLU A 65 5.53 -13.99 22.48
N ARG A 66 6.14 -13.54 21.38
CA ARG A 66 5.73 -12.27 20.73
C ARG A 66 5.98 -12.18 19.22
N ARG A 67 5.73 -13.27 18.47
CA ARG A 67 5.77 -13.21 17.00
C ARG A 67 4.36 -13.21 16.44
N LEU A 68 4.05 -12.22 15.61
CA LEU A 68 2.84 -12.23 14.77
C LEU A 68 2.89 -13.49 13.93
N ARG A 69 2.03 -14.46 14.23
CA ARG A 69 1.89 -15.67 13.42
C ARG A 69 0.95 -15.34 12.28
N ILE A 70 1.45 -15.47 11.06
CA ILE A 70 0.62 -15.37 9.86
C ILE A 70 -0.25 -16.62 9.82
N GLY A 71 -1.56 -16.44 9.97
CA GLY A 71 -2.53 -17.53 9.80
C GLY A 71 -2.64 -17.95 8.34
N ASN A 72 -3.34 -19.05 8.08
CA ASN A 72 -3.65 -19.43 6.70
C ASN A 72 -4.44 -18.30 6.02
N PRO A 73 -4.04 -17.83 4.84
CA PRO A 73 -4.79 -16.81 4.12
C PRO A 73 -6.17 -17.36 3.79
N VAL A 74 -7.21 -16.68 4.24
CA VAL A 74 -8.60 -17.00 3.91
C VAL A 74 -9.10 -15.94 2.94
N ALA A 75 -9.58 -16.38 1.77
CA ALA A 75 -10.26 -15.50 0.83
C ALA A 75 -11.63 -15.14 1.41
N VAL A 76 -11.73 -13.94 2.00
CA VAL A 76 -12.98 -13.45 2.60
C VAL A 76 -13.90 -12.83 1.54
N PHE A 77 -13.31 -12.27 0.47
CA PHE A 77 -14.03 -11.64 -0.62
C PHE A 77 -13.69 -12.32 -1.96
N PRO A 78 -14.65 -12.45 -2.88
CA PRO A 78 -14.35 -12.85 -4.25
C PRO A 78 -13.42 -11.82 -4.91
N SER A 79 -12.64 -12.24 -5.92
CA SER A 79 -11.80 -11.32 -6.69
C SER A 79 -12.67 -10.26 -7.35
N THR A 80 -12.60 -9.02 -6.87
CA THR A 80 -13.42 -7.91 -7.39
C THR A 80 -12.78 -7.19 -8.57
N ARG A 81 -11.51 -7.46 -8.86
CA ARG A 81 -10.81 -6.88 -10.01
C ARG A 81 -10.97 -7.80 -11.22
N SER A 82 -11.29 -7.23 -12.39
CA SER A 82 -11.12 -7.91 -13.66
C SER A 82 -9.69 -8.46 -13.74
N GLY A 83 -9.54 -9.65 -14.34
CA GLY A 83 -8.22 -10.20 -14.61
C GLY A 83 -7.35 -9.17 -15.33
N PRO A 84 -6.02 -9.22 -15.16
CA PRO A 84 -5.13 -8.31 -15.90
C PRO A 84 -5.50 -8.36 -17.38
N PRO A 85 -5.57 -7.20 -18.07
CA PRO A 85 -5.90 -7.18 -19.48
C PRO A 85 -4.95 -8.13 -20.22
N GLN A 86 -5.49 -8.91 -21.15
CA GLN A 86 -4.72 -9.77 -22.02
C GLN A 86 -3.95 -8.87 -22.99
N ILE A 87 -2.81 -8.35 -22.53
CA ILE A 87 -1.91 -7.57 -23.38
C ILE A 87 -1.32 -8.56 -24.40
N PRO A 88 -1.48 -8.32 -25.71
CA PRO A 88 -0.88 -9.16 -26.73
C PRO A 88 0.62 -9.30 -26.46
N ARG A 89 1.08 -10.54 -26.28
CA ARG A 89 2.50 -10.85 -26.05
C ARG A 89 3.26 -10.79 -27.37
N LEU A 90 3.37 -9.59 -27.95
CA LEU A 90 4.32 -9.38 -29.02
C LEU A 90 5.73 -9.43 -28.45
N THR A 91 6.61 -10.14 -29.12
CA THR A 91 8.03 -10.07 -28.79
C THR A 91 8.54 -8.67 -29.12
N VAL A 92 9.59 -8.22 -28.42
CA VAL A 92 10.27 -6.94 -28.72
C VAL A 92 10.66 -6.85 -30.20
N LEU A 93 11.08 -7.99 -30.78
CA LEU A 93 11.40 -8.10 -32.20
C LEU A 93 10.18 -7.81 -33.09
N GLN A 94 9.05 -8.49 -32.85
CA GLN A 94 7.82 -8.28 -33.62
C GLN A 94 7.29 -6.85 -33.49
N HIS A 95 7.42 -6.25 -32.30
CA HIS A 95 7.03 -4.86 -32.07
C HIS A 95 7.93 -3.89 -32.86
N ALA A 96 9.24 -4.14 -32.89
CA ALA A 96 10.19 -3.36 -33.68
C ALA A 96 9.93 -3.48 -35.20
N GLU A 97 9.63 -4.68 -35.68
CA GLU A 97 9.29 -4.93 -37.08
C GLU A 97 7.99 -4.24 -37.49
N GLN A 98 6.95 -4.28 -36.65
CA GLN A 98 5.70 -3.55 -36.88
C GLN A 98 5.95 -2.04 -36.93
N GLY A 99 6.76 -1.51 -36.02
CA GLY A 99 7.16 -0.10 -36.01
C GLY A 99 7.92 0.29 -37.29
N ALA A 100 8.88 -0.54 -37.73
CA ALA A 100 9.62 -0.29 -38.97
C ALA A 100 8.71 -0.31 -40.21
N ASN A 101 7.79 -1.27 -40.29
CA ASN A 101 6.83 -1.35 -41.41
C ASN A 101 5.86 -0.18 -41.42
N PHE A 102 5.43 0.29 -40.25
CA PHE A 102 4.62 1.51 -40.14
C PHE A 102 5.38 2.72 -40.70
N LEU A 103 6.64 2.93 -40.28
CA LEU A 103 7.45 4.05 -40.75
C LEU A 103 7.68 4.00 -42.27
N ARG A 104 7.97 2.83 -42.84
CA ARG A 104 8.10 2.69 -44.31
C ARG A 104 6.81 3.02 -45.06
N THR A 105 5.66 2.75 -44.45
CA THR A 105 4.35 2.98 -45.09
C THR A 105 3.97 4.46 -45.10
N PHE A 106 4.27 5.19 -44.03
CA PHE A 106 3.80 6.58 -43.85
C PHE A 106 4.90 7.64 -43.98
N LEU A 107 6.16 7.26 -43.89
CA LEU A 107 7.35 8.12 -43.95
C LEU A 107 8.44 7.44 -44.80
N PRO A 108 8.20 7.20 -46.11
CA PRO A 108 9.11 6.43 -46.96
C PRO A 108 10.48 7.10 -47.14
N ASP A 109 10.55 8.42 -46.95
CA ASP A 109 11.79 9.20 -47.06
C ASP A 109 12.70 9.04 -45.84
N VAL A 110 12.20 8.39 -44.78
CA VAL A 110 12.91 8.20 -43.51
C VAL A 110 13.26 6.72 -43.36
N ASP A 111 14.53 6.38 -43.62
CA ASP A 111 15.03 5.02 -43.39
C ASP A 111 15.53 4.87 -41.96
N ILE A 112 14.67 4.33 -41.09
CA ILE A 112 15.02 3.97 -39.71
C ILE A 112 15.25 2.46 -39.65
N ALA A 113 16.47 2.07 -39.27
CA ALA A 113 16.82 0.67 -39.08
C ALA A 113 15.97 0.04 -37.96
N ALA A 114 15.44 -1.16 -38.21
CA ALA A 114 14.64 -1.89 -37.22
C ALA A 114 15.43 -2.23 -35.94
N GLU A 115 16.77 -2.27 -36.02
CA GLU A 115 17.66 -2.44 -34.87
C GLU A 115 17.55 -1.25 -33.90
N LEU A 116 17.51 -0.02 -34.41
CA LEU A 116 17.40 1.19 -33.61
C LEU A 116 16.06 1.27 -32.87
N ILE A 117 14.98 0.84 -33.54
CA ILE A 117 13.64 0.74 -32.94
C ILE A 117 13.64 -0.35 -31.84
N ARG A 118 14.32 -1.47 -32.07
CA ARG A 118 14.42 -2.58 -31.11
C ARG A 118 15.16 -2.14 -29.85
N ASP A 119 16.28 -1.44 -30.00
CA ASP A 119 17.08 -0.94 -28.88
C ASP A 119 16.24 0.03 -28.05
N GLN A 120 15.52 0.94 -28.70
CA GLN A 120 14.60 1.87 -28.03
C GLN A 120 13.49 1.15 -27.25
N ILE A 121 12.81 0.17 -27.85
CA ILE A 121 11.76 -0.60 -27.18
C ILE A 121 12.34 -1.38 -26.00
N THR A 122 13.56 -1.91 -26.13
CA THR A 122 14.22 -2.67 -25.07
C THR A 122 14.53 -1.76 -23.88
N GLU A 123 15.11 -0.59 -24.13
CA GLU A 123 15.39 0.41 -23.10
C GLU A 123 14.10 0.87 -22.42
N GLU A 124 13.06 1.20 -23.18
CA GLU A 124 11.76 1.59 -22.65
C GLU A 124 11.14 0.48 -21.80
N THR A 125 11.23 -0.78 -22.23
CA THR A 125 10.73 -1.92 -21.45
C THR A 125 11.50 -2.09 -20.14
N MET A 126 12.81 -1.86 -20.15
CA MET A 126 13.62 -1.90 -18.92
C MET A 126 13.24 -0.77 -17.97
N LEU A 127 13.09 0.45 -18.48
CA LEU A 127 12.67 1.62 -17.69
C LEU A 127 11.23 1.48 -17.16
N ALA A 128 10.33 0.92 -17.97
CA ALA A 128 8.95 0.64 -17.56
C ALA A 128 8.92 -0.37 -16.40
N ARG A 129 9.69 -1.46 -16.49
CA ARG A 129 9.82 -2.42 -15.38
C ARG A 129 10.37 -1.79 -14.10
N GLN A 130 11.38 -0.93 -14.22
CA GLN A 130 11.92 -0.20 -13.07
C GLN A 130 10.90 0.77 -12.45
N ARG A 131 9.96 1.29 -13.24
CA ARG A 131 8.88 2.17 -12.78
C ARG A 131 7.67 1.42 -12.23
N GLU A 132 7.37 0.22 -12.73
CA GLU A 132 6.27 -0.61 -12.22
C GLU A 132 6.43 -0.93 -10.72
N ASP A 133 7.67 -1.04 -10.24
CA ASP A 133 7.96 -1.31 -8.83
C ASP A 133 7.77 -0.09 -7.91
N PHE A 134 7.80 1.14 -8.46
CA PHE A 134 7.74 2.37 -7.68
C PHE A 134 6.97 3.47 -8.41
N ASP A 135 5.67 3.55 -8.12
CA ASP A 135 4.87 4.72 -8.44
C ASP A 135 4.92 5.71 -7.25
N PRO A 136 5.69 6.81 -7.31
CA PRO A 136 5.75 7.79 -6.23
C PRO A 136 4.41 8.51 -6.02
N TYR A 137 3.49 8.42 -6.98
CA TYR A 137 2.14 8.95 -6.89
C TYR A 137 1.12 7.88 -6.48
N ALA A 138 1.55 6.62 -6.26
CA ALA A 138 0.71 5.61 -5.65
C ALA A 138 0.43 6.01 -4.21
N ARG A 139 -0.75 6.56 -4.00
CA ARG A 139 -1.22 7.05 -2.70
C ARG A 139 -1.74 5.91 -1.85
N ASN A 140 -1.83 6.17 -0.55
CA ASN A 140 -2.31 5.16 0.39
C ASN A 140 -3.81 4.88 0.20
N LEU A 141 -4.15 3.67 -0.23
CA LEU A 141 -5.54 3.23 -0.43
C LEU A 141 -6.12 2.54 0.81
N ILE A 142 -5.33 2.34 1.87
CA ILE A 142 -5.80 1.70 3.09
C ILE A 142 -5.48 2.59 4.28
N SER A 143 -6.49 2.91 5.07
CA SER A 143 -6.32 3.75 6.25
C SER A 143 -7.03 3.15 7.45
N THR A 144 -6.50 3.40 8.65
CA THR A 144 -7.04 2.85 9.89
C THR A 144 -7.33 3.97 10.87
N LEU A 145 -8.54 3.98 11.41
CA LEU A 145 -8.98 4.95 12.40
C LEU A 145 -9.21 4.25 13.73
N SER A 146 -8.42 4.58 14.75
CA SER A 146 -8.60 4.04 16.11
C SER A 146 -9.53 4.95 16.90
N LEU A 147 -10.69 4.44 17.29
CA LEU A 147 -11.67 5.16 18.11
C LEU A 147 -11.41 4.97 19.60
N SER A 148 -10.84 3.83 19.97
CA SER A 148 -10.46 3.49 21.33
C SER A 148 -9.22 2.60 21.32
N ASP A 149 -8.63 2.37 22.50
CA ASP A 149 -7.55 1.37 22.67
C ASP A 149 -7.98 -0.06 22.29
N ARG A 150 -9.29 -0.29 22.19
CA ARG A 150 -9.88 -1.62 21.96
C ARG A 150 -10.44 -1.80 20.56
N GLY A 151 -10.44 -0.79 19.71
CA GLY A 151 -11.01 -0.97 18.37
C GLY A 151 -11.12 0.29 17.54
N GLY A 152 -11.50 0.07 16.29
CA GLY A 152 -11.56 1.10 15.26
C GLY A 152 -12.12 0.58 13.96
N TYR A 153 -11.84 1.32 12.88
CA TYR A 153 -12.26 0.98 11.53
C TYR A 153 -11.07 0.97 10.57
N ILE A 154 -11.14 0.08 9.58
CA ILE A 154 -10.24 0.03 8.43
C ILE A 154 -11.06 0.47 7.22
N ALA A 155 -10.57 1.48 6.52
CA ALA A 155 -11.14 2.02 5.29
C ALA A 155 -10.30 1.58 4.09
N PHE A 156 -10.96 1.07 3.05
CA PHE A 156 -10.32 0.67 1.80
C PHE A 156 -11.31 0.73 0.62
N PRO A 157 -10.84 0.97 -0.61
CA PRO A 157 -11.69 0.91 -1.78
C PRO A 157 -12.06 -0.54 -2.13
N MET A 158 -13.29 -0.74 -2.58
CA MET A 158 -13.82 -1.99 -3.09
C MET A 158 -14.49 -1.81 -4.46
N GLY A 159 -14.95 -2.93 -5.02
CA GLY A 159 -15.53 -2.98 -6.36
C GLY A 159 -14.48 -2.93 -7.49
N GLU A 160 -14.92 -3.21 -8.70
CA GLU A 160 -14.05 -3.30 -9.89
C GLU A 160 -13.43 -1.94 -10.24
N LEU A 161 -14.22 -0.88 -10.11
CA LEU A 161 -13.82 0.47 -10.47
C LEU A 161 -13.17 1.25 -9.32
N ARG A 162 -13.01 0.62 -8.13
CA ARG A 162 -12.52 1.28 -6.89
C ARG A 162 -13.31 2.53 -6.51
N ARG A 163 -14.60 2.55 -6.84
CA ARG A 163 -15.52 3.66 -6.56
C ARG A 163 -16.24 3.51 -5.23
N GLU A 164 -16.20 2.33 -4.64
CA GLU A 164 -16.93 2.01 -3.43
C GLU A 164 -15.96 2.05 -2.25
N LEU A 165 -16.31 2.74 -1.17
CA LEU A 165 -15.57 2.71 0.08
C LEU A 165 -16.14 1.61 0.96
N ASN A 166 -15.30 0.71 1.44
CA ASN A 166 -15.64 -0.23 2.50
C ASN A 166 -15.09 0.26 3.84
N LEU A 167 -15.90 0.13 4.88
CA LEU A 167 -15.49 0.33 6.27
C LEU A 167 -15.66 -1.00 7.02
N SER A 168 -14.55 -1.58 7.45
CA SER A 168 -14.55 -2.81 8.23
C SER A 168 -14.08 -2.50 9.65
N SER A 169 -14.94 -2.76 10.63
CA SER A 169 -14.59 -2.58 12.04
C SER A 169 -13.56 -3.61 12.50
N PHE A 170 -12.74 -3.26 13.46
CA PHE A 170 -11.85 -4.20 14.13
C PHE A 170 -11.86 -3.98 15.64
N VAL A 171 -11.68 -5.08 16.37
CA VAL A 171 -11.59 -5.10 17.83
C VAL A 171 -10.24 -5.70 18.22
N SER A 172 -9.49 -4.94 19.02
CA SER A 172 -8.27 -5.39 19.66
C SER A 172 -8.61 -6.27 20.86
N LEU A 173 -8.19 -7.52 20.80
CA LEU A 173 -8.33 -8.54 21.83
C LEU A 173 -6.97 -8.77 22.49
N LYS A 174 -6.95 -9.34 23.70
CA LYS A 174 -5.69 -9.69 24.40
C LYS A 174 -4.76 -10.58 23.58
N LYS A 175 -5.29 -11.33 22.60
CA LYS A 175 -4.56 -12.29 21.76
C LYS A 175 -4.47 -11.87 20.28
N GLY A 176 -4.69 -10.61 19.95
CA GLY A 176 -4.59 -10.09 18.58
C GLY A 176 -5.80 -9.26 18.15
N VAL A 177 -5.93 -8.98 16.86
CA VAL A 177 -7.02 -8.15 16.32
C VAL A 177 -8.02 -9.03 15.59
N LYS A 178 -9.30 -8.88 15.91
CA LYS A 178 -10.40 -9.49 15.16
C LYS A 178 -11.01 -8.44 14.24
N ILE A 179 -10.91 -8.65 12.94
CA ILE A 179 -11.56 -7.82 11.93
C ILE A 179 -12.96 -8.37 11.69
N GLN A 180 -13.96 -7.50 11.68
CA GLN A 180 -15.33 -7.81 11.28
C GLN A 180 -15.57 -7.18 9.91
N PRO A 181 -15.39 -7.96 8.83
CA PRO A 181 -15.52 -7.46 7.47
C PRO A 181 -16.97 -7.05 7.17
N SER A 182 -17.14 -5.96 6.42
CA SER A 182 -18.44 -5.58 5.83
C SER A 182 -18.49 -6.00 4.37
N VAL A 183 -19.60 -6.60 3.94
CA VAL A 183 -19.83 -6.95 2.53
C VAL A 183 -20.42 -5.77 1.76
N LEU A 184 -21.07 -4.84 2.45
CA LEU A 184 -21.71 -3.68 1.84
C LEU A 184 -20.77 -2.47 1.83
N PRO A 185 -20.75 -1.69 0.75
CA PRO A 185 -20.01 -0.45 0.71
C PRO A 185 -20.64 0.56 1.68
N ALA A 186 -19.79 1.25 2.43
CA ALA A 186 -20.19 2.36 3.28
C ALA A 186 -20.59 3.59 2.45
N HIS A 187 -19.92 3.80 1.31
CA HIS A 187 -20.20 4.91 0.40
C HIS A 187 -19.79 4.58 -1.03
N SER A 188 -20.43 5.20 -2.02
CA SER A 188 -20.10 5.05 -3.44
C SER A 188 -19.82 6.41 -4.06
N PHE A 189 -18.65 6.54 -4.67
CA PHE A 189 -18.18 7.74 -5.35
C PHE A 189 -18.49 7.68 -6.85
N SER A 190 -18.64 8.86 -7.46
CA SER A 190 -18.76 9.01 -8.91
C SER A 190 -17.50 8.55 -9.65
N THR A 191 -16.33 8.71 -9.02
CA THR A 191 -15.02 8.41 -9.59
C THR A 191 -14.15 7.55 -8.67
N PRO A 192 -13.11 6.89 -9.23
CA PRO A 192 -12.25 5.99 -8.44
C PRO A 192 -11.57 6.72 -7.28
N ILE A 193 -11.56 6.06 -6.12
CA ILE A 193 -10.83 6.47 -4.91
C ILE A 193 -9.34 6.37 -5.19
N GLN A 194 -8.63 7.48 -4.99
CA GLN A 194 -7.19 7.59 -5.19
C GLN A 194 -6.42 7.62 -3.86
N HIS A 195 -7.02 8.11 -2.78
CA HIS A 195 -6.33 8.26 -1.50
C HIS A 195 -7.31 8.22 -0.33
N ILE A 196 -6.91 7.57 0.76
CA ILE A 196 -7.64 7.57 2.02
C ILE A 196 -6.69 7.98 3.14
N VAL A 197 -7.07 9.01 3.90
CA VAL A 197 -6.30 9.53 5.03
C VAL A 197 -7.19 9.53 6.27
N SER A 198 -6.66 8.99 7.36
CA SER A 198 -7.23 9.13 8.70
C SER A 198 -6.41 10.14 9.50
N PRO A 199 -7.04 11.02 10.29
CA PRO A 199 -6.32 11.82 11.26
C PRO A 199 -5.63 10.91 12.28
N SER A 200 -4.41 11.27 12.69
CA SER A 200 -3.61 10.50 13.64
C SER A 200 -4.14 10.57 15.08
N ARG A 201 -5.03 11.53 15.37
CA ARG A 201 -5.74 11.69 16.64
C ARG A 201 -7.15 12.20 16.40
N VAL A 202 -8.13 11.61 17.08
CA VAL A 202 -9.47 12.20 17.21
C VAL A 202 -9.31 13.46 18.06
N LEU A 203 -9.32 14.62 17.41
CA LEU A 203 -8.89 15.91 17.98
C LEU A 203 -10.05 16.79 18.43
N THR A 204 -11.30 16.35 18.26
CA THR A 204 -12.49 17.12 18.59
C THR A 204 -12.97 16.80 20.00
N ASP A 205 -13.26 17.84 20.80
CA ASP A 205 -13.97 17.74 22.09
C ASP A 205 -15.34 17.02 21.95
N ALA A 206 -15.85 16.92 20.71
CA ALA A 206 -17.08 16.22 20.35
C ALA A 206 -16.91 14.70 20.06
N GLY A 207 -15.67 14.19 19.97
CA GLY A 207 -15.40 12.75 19.76
C GLY A 207 -15.70 12.23 18.34
N GLU A 208 -15.95 13.11 17.38
CA GLU A 208 -16.22 12.73 15.99
C GLU A 208 -14.94 12.29 15.27
N ALA A 209 -14.99 11.12 14.65
CA ALA A 209 -13.89 10.56 13.89
C ALA A 209 -14.30 10.39 12.42
N TYR A 210 -13.43 10.78 11.50
CA TYR A 210 -13.72 10.76 10.07
C TYR A 210 -12.53 10.29 9.24
N PHE A 211 -12.82 9.76 8.06
CA PHE A 211 -11.83 9.57 7.00
C PHE A 211 -11.93 10.72 6.00
N VAL A 212 -10.78 11.14 5.49
CA VAL A 212 -10.66 12.06 4.37
C VAL A 212 -10.36 11.25 3.11
N ILE A 213 -11.23 11.35 2.12
CA ILE A 213 -11.15 10.56 0.89
C ILE A 213 -10.91 11.50 -0.28
N GLN A 214 -10.03 11.10 -1.19
CA GLN A 214 -9.81 11.80 -2.44
C GLN A 214 -10.17 10.90 -3.61
N SER A 215 -11.05 11.39 -4.49
CA SER A 215 -11.44 10.74 -5.74
C SER A 215 -10.77 11.42 -6.95
N SER A 216 -10.97 10.85 -8.14
CA SER A 216 -10.25 11.26 -9.35
C SER A 216 -10.79 12.54 -10.00
N SER A 217 -12.11 12.80 -9.92
CA SER A 217 -12.71 14.04 -10.45
C SER A 217 -12.92 15.10 -9.39
N ASP A 218 -13.13 14.69 -8.14
CA ASP A 218 -13.55 15.61 -7.10
C ASP A 218 -12.39 15.87 -6.14
N ARG A 219 -12.04 17.15 -5.99
CA ARG A 219 -11.38 17.65 -4.77
C ARG A 219 -12.38 17.68 -3.60
N GLU A 220 -13.41 16.84 -3.61
CA GLU A 220 -14.32 16.72 -2.49
C GLU A 220 -13.61 15.94 -1.38
N LEU A 221 -13.29 16.66 -0.31
CA LEU A 221 -12.94 16.05 0.96
C LEU A 221 -14.25 15.59 1.61
N THR A 222 -14.73 14.41 1.22
CA THR A 222 -15.88 13.82 1.90
C THR A 222 -15.40 13.27 3.23
N ALA A 223 -15.79 13.92 4.33
CA ALA A 223 -15.64 13.36 5.66
C ALA A 223 -16.68 12.24 5.82
N ALA A 224 -16.24 10.99 5.78
CA ALA A 224 -17.10 9.89 6.22
C ALA A 224 -17.09 9.88 7.75
N ILE A 225 -18.10 10.53 8.35
CA ILE A 225 -18.30 10.55 9.81
C ILE A 225 -18.80 9.16 10.24
N LEU A 226 -18.13 8.59 11.24
CA LEU A 226 -18.44 7.30 11.84
C LEU A 226 -19.28 7.43 13.11
#